data_AF-A0AAE0ATD9-F1
#
_entry.id   AF-A0AAE0ATD9-F1
#
_cell.length_a   1.000
_cell.length_b   1.000
_cell.length_c   1.000
_cell.angle_alpha   90.00
_cell.angle_beta   90.00
_cell.angle_gamma   90.00
#
_symmetry.space_group_name_H-M   'P 1'
#
loop_
_entity.id
_entity.type
_entity.pdbx_description
1 polymer ?
#
loop_
_entity_poly.entity_id
_entity_poly.type
_entity_poly.pdbx_seq_one_letter_code
_entity_poly.pdbx_strand_id
1 'polypeptide(L)'
;MLSFDGSGQGWAIICKGSEMAKSKGETILTCFGDYELWKSNANENGVICAINDHLHELYSPHHCNHLILPGATGTIPEKIVCAECGQAMEKFIMYRCCTE
;
A
#
# COMPACT_ATOMS: atom_id res chain seq x y z
N MET A 1 8.37 -7.39 -13.64
CA MET A 1 8.79 -6.99 -12.29
C MET A 1 7.68 -6.12 -11.73
N LEU A 2 6.98 -6.56 -10.69
CA LEU A 2 5.87 -5.80 -10.10
C LEU A 2 6.47 -4.70 -9.23
N SER A 3 6.46 -3.45 -9.70
CA SER A 3 6.85 -2.29 -8.91
C SER A 3 5.73 -1.98 -7.92
N PHE A 4 5.97 -2.22 -6.63
CA PHE A 4 5.02 -1.95 -5.55
C PHE A 4 4.71 -0.45 -5.39
N ASP A 5 5.52 0.41 -6.00
CA ASP A 5 5.44 1.85 -5.92
C ASP A 5 6.33 2.40 -7.07
N GLY A 6 5.76 3.22 -7.96
CA GLY A 6 6.52 3.92 -9.02
C GLY A 6 6.92 5.35 -8.63
N SER A 7 6.67 5.74 -7.38
CA SER A 7 6.89 7.08 -6.81
C SER A 7 8.32 7.34 -6.35
N GLY A 8 9.16 6.29 -6.29
CA GLY A 8 10.56 6.40 -5.85
C GLY A 8 10.74 6.54 -4.34
N GLN A 9 9.64 6.49 -3.57
CA GLN A 9 9.68 6.40 -2.12
C GLN A 9 10.01 4.96 -1.71
N GLY A 10 10.82 4.78 -0.67
CA GLY A 10 11.19 3.45 -0.18
C GLY A 10 9.95 2.65 0.24
N TRP A 11 10.08 1.32 0.31
CA TRP A 11 9.01 0.42 0.76
C TRP A 11 9.55 -0.64 1.70
N ALA A 12 8.68 -1.20 2.53
CA ALA A 12 9.02 -2.31 3.41
C ALA A 12 7.96 -3.40 3.36
N ILE A 13 8.43 -4.64 3.53
CA ILE A 13 7.58 -5.83 3.66
C ILE A 13 8.04 -6.58 4.90
N ILE A 14 7.09 -6.98 5.73
CA ILE A 14 7.29 -7.77 6.95
C ILE A 14 6.45 -9.03 6.82
N CYS A 15 7.07 -10.20 6.89
CA CYS A 15 6.39 -11.47 6.72
C CYS A 15 6.65 -12.42 7.88
N LYS A 16 5.63 -13.18 8.27
CA LYS A 16 5.73 -14.32 9.16
C LYS A 16 4.84 -15.45 8.63
N GLY A 17 5.46 -16.48 8.04
CA GLY A 17 4.71 -17.57 7.43
C GLY A 17 3.82 -17.08 6.27
N SER A 18 2.51 -17.28 6.38
CA SER A 18 1.51 -16.80 5.41
C SER A 18 1.05 -15.36 5.64
N GLU A 19 1.41 -14.76 6.78
CA GLU A 19 1.03 -13.40 7.14
C GLU A 19 2.04 -12.41 6.58
N MET A 20 1.55 -11.33 5.96
CA MET A 20 2.38 -10.30 5.37
C MET A 20 1.78 -8.90 5.62
N ALA A 21 2.64 -7.98 6.04
CA ALA A 21 2.37 -6.55 6.09
C ALA A 21 3.29 -5.83 5.10
N LYS A 22 2.76 -4.83 4.40
CA LYS A 22 3.50 -4.05 3.40
C LYS A 22 3.07 -2.60 3.48
N SER A 23 4.03 -1.70 3.37
CA SER A 23 3.77 -0.26 3.41
C SER A 23 4.90 0.55 2.79
N LYS A 24 4.64 1.83 2.54
CA LYS A 24 5.67 2.81 2.18
C LYS A 24 6.63 3.02 3.34
N GLY A 25 7.85 3.43 3.01
CA GLY A 25 8.95 3.59 3.95
C GLY A 25 8.64 4.61 5.04
N GLU A 26 7.97 5.71 4.71
CA GLU A 26 7.56 6.69 5.73
C GLU A 26 6.47 6.14 6.64
N THR A 27 5.43 5.54 6.06
CA THR A 27 4.30 4.97 6.82
C THR A 27 4.71 3.82 7.73
N ILE A 28 5.62 2.93 7.29
CA ILE A 28 6.11 1.84 8.13
C ILE A 28 6.99 2.35 9.28
N LEU A 29 7.74 3.43 9.06
CA LEU A 29 8.55 4.06 10.11
C LEU A 29 7.64 4.69 11.16
N THR A 30 6.57 5.38 10.74
CA THR A 30 5.55 5.90 11.65
C THR A 30 4.89 4.77 12.44
N CYS A 31 4.50 3.68 11.76
CA CYS A 31 3.93 2.50 12.41
C CYS A 31 4.87 1.94 13.49
N PHE A 32 6.18 1.86 13.23
CA PHE A 32 7.13 1.39 14.24
C PHE A 32 7.36 2.39 15.38
N GLY A 33 7.31 3.70 15.11
CA GLY A 33 7.35 4.73 16.14
C GLY A 33 6.14 4.65 17.09
N ASP A 34 4.99 4.27 16.55
CA ASP A 34 3.72 4.10 17.28
C ASP A 34 3.59 2.75 17.99
N TYR A 35 4.69 2.00 18.17
CA TYR A 35 4.67 0.66 18.79
C TYR A 35 3.90 0.61 20.11
N GLU A 36 4.03 1.65 20.95
CA GLU A 36 3.34 1.73 22.23
C GLU A 36 1.81 1.76 22.12
N LEU A 37 1.26 2.20 20.98
CA LEU A 37 -0.19 2.26 20.72
C LEU A 37 -0.75 0.88 20.34
N TRP A 38 -0.04 0.13 19.48
CA TRP A 38 -0.53 -1.15 18.94
C TRP A 38 0.09 -2.40 19.59
N LYS A 39 1.05 -2.26 20.52
CA LYS A 39 1.69 -3.39 21.22
C LYS A 39 0.70 -4.31 21.93
N SER A 40 -0.40 -3.77 22.45
CA SER A 40 -1.44 -4.56 23.13
C SER A 40 -2.15 -5.47 22.12
N ASN A 41 -2.49 -4.94 20.95
CA ASN A 41 -3.08 -5.69 19.85
C ASN A 41 -2.10 -6.76 19.32
N ALA A 42 -0.80 -6.48 19.31
CA ALA A 42 0.22 -7.46 18.90
C ALA A 42 0.31 -8.69 19.81
N ASN A 43 0.10 -8.50 21.12
CA ASN A 43 0.08 -9.60 22.08
C ASN A 43 -1.19 -10.47 21.96
N GLU A 44 -2.32 -9.87 21.61
CA GLU A 44 -3.61 -10.57 21.52
C GLU A 44 -3.81 -11.24 20.16
N ASN A 45 -3.54 -10.52 19.07
CA ASN A 45 -3.89 -10.91 17.70
C ASN A 45 -2.68 -11.22 16.81
N GLY A 46 -1.46 -11.06 17.34
CA GLY A 46 -0.22 -11.30 16.62
C GLY A 46 0.35 -10.05 15.96
N VAL A 47 1.69 -10.04 15.82
CA VAL A 47 2.46 -8.86 15.37
C VAL A 47 2.05 -8.40 13.96
N ILE A 48 1.88 -9.32 13.01
CA ILE A 48 1.57 -8.94 11.62
C ILE A 48 0.15 -8.38 11.49
N CYS A 49 -0.83 -8.99 12.17
CA CYS A 49 -2.20 -8.48 12.23
C CYS A 49 -2.24 -7.08 12.85
N ALA A 50 -1.58 -6.89 14.00
CA ALA A 50 -1.55 -5.59 14.67
C ALA A 50 -0.89 -4.49 13.83
N ILE A 51 0.18 -4.83 13.10
CA ILE A 51 0.80 -3.90 12.14
C ILE A 51 -0.18 -3.56 11.02
N ASN A 52 -0.88 -4.56 10.43
CA ASN A 52 -1.84 -4.30 9.38
C ASN A 52 -3.03 -3.43 9.85
N ASP A 53 -3.52 -3.66 11.07
CA ASP A 53 -4.60 -2.86 11.66
C ASP A 53 -4.15 -1.41 11.88
N HIS A 54 -2.97 -1.20 12.47
CA HIS A 54 -2.42 0.15 12.69
C HIS A 54 -2.10 0.86 11.38
N LEU A 55 -1.57 0.14 10.39
CA LEU A 55 -1.38 0.69 9.05
C LEU A 55 -2.70 1.12 8.42
N HIS A 56 -3.78 0.35 8.62
CA HIS A 56 -5.12 0.74 8.16
C HIS A 56 -5.63 2.03 8.80
N GLU A 57 -5.29 2.31 10.06
CA GLU A 57 -5.60 3.59 10.72
C GLU A 57 -4.75 4.74 10.19
N LEU A 58 -3.48 4.48 9.87
CA LEU A 58 -2.56 5.47 9.29
C LEU A 58 -2.91 5.81 7.83
N TYR A 59 -3.47 4.85 7.09
CA TYR A 59 -3.97 5.09 5.74
C TYR A 59 -5.23 5.97 5.78
N SER A 60 -5.05 7.28 5.63
CA SER A 60 -6.11 8.21 5.24
C SER A 60 -6.98 7.67 4.08
N PRO A 61 -8.28 8.00 4.02
CA PRO A 61 -9.15 7.56 2.92
C PRO A 61 -8.72 8.10 1.54
N HIS A 62 -7.74 9.00 1.46
CA HIS A 62 -7.27 9.64 0.22
C HIS A 62 -5.82 9.26 -0.14
N HIS A 63 -5.46 7.97 -0.04
CA HIS A 63 -4.17 7.47 -0.54
C HIS A 63 -4.26 7.20 -2.05
N CYS A 64 -3.95 8.20 -2.88
CA CYS A 64 -3.87 8.05 -4.33
C CYS A 64 -2.54 7.38 -4.72
N ASN A 65 -2.54 6.05 -4.85
CA ASN A 65 -1.49 5.36 -5.60
C ASN A 65 -1.76 5.49 -7.09
N HIS A 66 -0.86 6.16 -7.81
CA HIS A 66 -0.92 6.19 -9.26
C HIS A 66 -0.30 4.92 -9.83
N LEU A 67 -1.15 4.07 -10.43
CA LEU A 67 -0.69 2.96 -11.26
C LEU A 67 -0.67 3.41 -12.72
N ILE A 68 0.52 3.44 -13.33
CA ILE A 68 0.67 3.69 -14.76
C ILE A 68 0.70 2.34 -15.46
N LEU A 69 -0.35 2.02 -16.21
CA LEU A 69 -0.36 0.85 -17.09
C LEU A 69 0.31 1.23 -18.42
N PRO A 70 1.38 0.55 -18.87
CA PRO A 70 1.98 0.79 -20.17
C PRO A 70 0.95 0.56 -21.28
N GLY A 71 0.94 1.45 -22.28
CA GLY A 71 -0.06 1.52 -23.33
C GLY A 71 -0.44 0.17 -23.93
N ALA A 72 -1.73 -0.14 -23.84
CA ALA A 72 -2.48 -1.29 -24.35
C ALA A 72 -1.76 -2.25 -25.32
N THR A 73 -1.24 -3.35 -24.75
CA THR A 73 -1.26 -4.67 -25.40
C THR A 73 -1.93 -5.67 -24.44
N GLY A 74 -3.23 -5.49 -24.21
CA GLY A 74 -4.02 -6.37 -23.36
C GLY A 74 -5.23 -5.67 -22.71
N THR A 75 -6.25 -6.46 -22.40
CA THR A 75 -7.47 -6.04 -21.70
C THR A 75 -7.07 -5.44 -20.35
N ILE A 76 -7.13 -4.11 -20.22
CA ILE A 76 -6.94 -3.44 -18.94
C ILE A 76 -8.05 -3.92 -18.00
N PRO A 77 -7.72 -4.51 -16.83
CA PRO A 77 -8.72 -4.99 -15.89
C PRO A 77 -9.69 -3.86 -15.52
N GLU A 78 -10.99 -4.12 -15.56
CA GLU A 78 -12.00 -3.13 -15.15
C GLU A 78 -11.92 -2.78 -13.66
N LYS A 79 -11.36 -3.68 -12.84
CA LYS A 79 -11.20 -3.50 -11.40
C LYS A 79 -9.78 -3.86 -10.99
N ILE A 80 -9.10 -2.89 -10.39
CA ILE A 80 -7.81 -3.07 -9.71
C ILE A 80 -8.05 -2.74 -8.25
N VAL A 81 -7.54 -3.59 -7.37
CA VAL A 81 -7.62 -3.36 -5.92
C VAL A 81 -6.36 -2.63 -5.48
N CYS A 82 -6.53 -1.56 -4.71
CA CYS A 82 -5.41 -0.81 -4.15
C CYS A 82 -4.59 -1.73 -3.24
N ALA A 83 -3.28 -1.79 -3.48
CA ALA A 83 -2.38 -2.61 -2.68
C ALA A 83 -2.25 -2.13 -1.23
N GLU A 84 -2.57 -0.86 -0.94
CA GLU A 84 -2.46 -0.26 0.40
C GLU A 84 -3.77 -0.36 1.19
N CYS A 85 -4.90 0.08 0.62
CA CYS A 85 -6.17 0.15 1.36
C CYS A 85 -7.17 -0.97 1.02
N GLY A 86 -6.88 -1.83 0.04
CA GLY A 86 -7.78 -2.92 -0.36
C GLY A 86 -9.08 -2.46 -1.04
N GLN A 87 -9.29 -1.15 -1.23
CA GLN A 87 -10.45 -0.61 -1.95
C GLN A 87 -10.28 -0.76 -3.46
N ALA A 88 -11.41 -0.81 -4.19
CA ALA A 88 -11.39 -0.77 -5.64
C ALA A 88 -10.88 0.60 -6.11
N MET A 89 -9.87 0.60 -6.98
CA MET A 89 -9.32 1.82 -7.57
C MET A 89 -10.25 2.35 -8.66
N GLU A 90 -10.36 3.67 -8.73
CA GLU A 90 -11.06 4.35 -9.80
C GLU A 90 -10.18 4.47 -11.05
N LYS A 91 -10.78 4.30 -12.24
CA LYS A 91 -10.07 4.32 -13.51
C LYS A 91 -10.21 5.69 -14.17
N PHE A 92 -9.07 6.35 -14.41
CA PHE A 92 -9.00 7.58 -15.20
C PHE A 92 -8.10 7.39 -16.41
N ILE A 93 -8.54 7.90 -17.58
CA ILE A 93 -7.70 8.02 -18.77
C ILE A 93 -7.16 9.46 -18.78
N MET A 94 -5.85 9.61 -18.68
CA MET A 94 -5.19 10.92 -18.70
C MET A 94 -4.34 11.06 -19.97
N TYR A 95 -4.58 12.13 -20.73
CA TYR A 95 -3.73 12.53 -21.83
C TYR A 95 -2.74 13.57 -21.31
N ARG A 96 -1.44 13.27 -21.38
CA ARG A 96 -0.38 14.24 -21.08
C ARG A 96 0.36 14.54 -22.37
N CYS A 97 0.45 15.82 -22.72
CA CYS A 97 1.35 16.28 -23.78
C CYS A 97 2.67 16.66 -23.10
N CYS A 98 3.77 16.02 -23.53
CA CYS A 98 5.15 16.17 -23.04
C CYS A 98 5.45 15.57 -21.65
N THR A 99 6.59 14.87 -21.55
CA THR A 99 7.28 14.51 -20.32
C THR A 99 8.45 15.48 -20.15
N GLU A 100 8.19 16.65 -19.59
CA GLU A 100 9.19 17.38 -18.81
C GLU A 100 8.76 17.36 -17.34
#